data_AF-A0A965PTS3-F1
#
_entry.id   AF-A0A965PTS3-F1
#
_cell.length_a   1.000
_cell.length_b   1.000
_cell.length_c   1.000
_cell.angle_alpha   90.00
_cell.angle_beta   90.00
_cell.angle_gamma   90.00
#
_symmetry.space_group_name_H-M   'P 1'
#
loop_
_entity.id
_entity.type
_entity.pdbx_description
1 polymer ?
#
loop_
_entity_poly.entity_id
_entity_poly.type
_entity_poly.pdbx_seq_one_letter_code
_entity_poly.pdbx_strand_id
1 'polypeptide(L)'
;KSNPGRPGFFCARIKLGVDDNAKPGHCEPMNKSDIRTTLEDMATRYANGEKAMVECIMELGSVTKDQAEKVLAAFRKAKVLKRDSASGTLRVNHGALLDRDVIQEIASR
;
A
#
# COMPACT_ATOMS: atom_id res chain seq x y z
N LYS A 1 -13.12 29.01 -30.33
CA LYS A 1 -12.03 28.73 -29.37
C LYS A 1 -12.66 28.29 -28.06
N SER A 2 -12.43 27.04 -27.65
CA SER A 2 -12.13 26.61 -26.27
C SER A 2 -12.42 25.12 -26.11
N ASN A 3 -11.39 24.42 -25.64
CA ASN A 3 -11.24 22.98 -25.48
C ASN A 3 -12.17 22.42 -24.37
N PRO A 4 -12.79 21.25 -24.55
CA PRO A 4 -13.45 20.52 -23.46
C PRO A 4 -12.41 19.88 -22.52
N GLY A 5 -12.58 20.13 -21.22
CA GLY A 5 -11.70 19.68 -20.15
C GLY A 5 -11.64 18.15 -20.02
N ARG A 6 -10.46 17.68 -19.62
CA ARG A 6 -10.06 16.29 -19.41
C ARG A 6 -11.00 15.56 -18.42
N PRO A 7 -11.30 14.27 -18.63
CA PRO A 7 -12.03 13.47 -17.65
C PRO A 7 -11.15 13.22 -16.41
N GLY A 8 -11.58 13.79 -15.28
CA GLY A 8 -11.00 13.52 -13.97
C GLY A 8 -11.24 12.07 -13.56
N PHE A 9 -10.19 11.45 -13.03
CA PHE A 9 -10.14 10.12 -12.44
C PHE A 9 -11.39 9.79 -11.62
N PHE A 10 -12.11 8.75 -12.05
CA PHE A 10 -13.18 8.10 -11.28
C PHE A 10 -12.56 7.40 -10.07
N CYS A 11 -12.45 8.11 -8.94
CA CYS A 11 -12.26 7.49 -7.64
C CYS A 11 -13.63 7.01 -7.17
N ALA A 12 -13.89 5.70 -7.31
CA ALA A 12 -15.11 5.08 -6.83
C ALA A 12 -15.21 5.25 -5.30
N ARG A 13 -16.08 6.17 -4.88
CA ARG A 13 -16.41 6.43 -3.48
C ARG A 13 -17.29 5.30 -2.97
N ILE A 14 -16.68 4.26 -2.41
CA ILE A 14 -17.40 3.26 -1.62
C ILE A 14 -17.92 3.99 -0.37
N LYS A 15 -19.24 4.19 -0.34
CA LYS A 15 -19.98 4.81 0.75
C LYS A 15 -19.97 3.82 1.93
N LEU A 16 -18.93 3.89 2.76
CA LEU A 16 -18.95 3.28 4.08
C LEU A 16 -19.88 4.15 4.94
N GLY A 17 -21.01 3.58 5.35
CA GLY A 17 -21.92 4.18 6.31
C GLY A 17 -21.14 4.47 7.59
N VAL A 18 -21.06 5.74 7.94
CA VAL A 18 -20.63 6.20 9.27
C VAL A 18 -21.92 6.56 9.98
N ASP A 19 -22.33 5.69 10.90
CA ASP A 19 -23.41 5.97 11.83
C ASP A 19 -22.98 7.12 12.76
N ASP A 20 -23.68 8.25 12.67
CA ASP A 20 -23.59 9.38 13.57
C ASP A 20 -24.02 8.97 15.00
N ASN A 21 -23.06 8.59 15.84
CA ASN A 21 -23.27 8.61 17.30
C ASN A 21 -22.02 9.03 18.07
N ALA A 22 -21.70 10.32 17.97
CA ALA A 22 -20.74 10.96 18.86
C ALA A 22 -21.38 11.18 20.25
N LYS A 23 -20.96 10.41 21.26
CA LYS A 23 -21.09 10.78 22.68
C LYS A 23 -19.74 11.28 23.20
N PRO A 24 -19.68 12.40 23.94
CA PRO A 24 -18.43 12.98 24.42
C PRO A 24 -17.99 12.37 25.76
N GLY A 25 -16.68 12.13 25.89
CA GLY A 25 -15.96 12.25 27.16
C GLY A 25 -16.16 11.14 28.19
N HIS A 26 -15.56 9.97 27.95
CA HIS A 26 -15.09 9.11 29.03
C HIS A 26 -13.79 8.41 28.58
N CYS A 27 -12.69 8.66 29.28
CA CYS A 27 -11.44 7.93 29.06
C CYS A 27 -11.52 6.59 29.81
N GLU A 28 -12.27 5.64 29.25
CA GLU A 28 -12.24 4.26 29.74
C GLU A 28 -10.93 3.61 29.31
N PRO A 29 -10.27 2.83 30.18
CA PRO A 29 -9.13 2.03 29.77
C PRO A 29 -9.59 1.05 28.68
N MET A 30 -9.00 1.15 27.50
CA MET A 30 -9.35 0.33 26.33
C MET A 30 -9.37 -1.16 26.71
N ASN A 31 -10.45 -1.85 26.35
CA ASN A 31 -10.61 -3.26 26.64
C ASN A 31 -9.61 -4.06 25.80
N LYS A 32 -9.04 -5.12 26.39
CA LYS A 32 -7.97 -5.93 25.73
C LYS A 32 -8.45 -6.59 24.43
N SER A 33 -9.76 -6.74 24.27
CA SER A 33 -10.42 -7.23 23.06
C SER A 33 -10.27 -6.26 21.88
N ASP A 34 -10.43 -4.96 22.09
CA ASP A 34 -10.36 -3.95 21.02
C ASP A 34 -8.93 -3.84 20.46
N ILE A 35 -7.92 -4.02 21.32
CA ILE A 35 -6.52 -4.02 20.92
C ILE A 35 -6.23 -5.14 19.92
N ARG A 36 -6.78 -6.35 20.12
CA ARG A 36 -6.58 -7.49 19.19
C ARG A 36 -7.15 -7.18 17.82
N THR A 37 -8.39 -6.69 17.78
CA THR A 37 -9.06 -6.31 16.54
C THR A 37 -8.29 -5.22 15.78
N THR A 38 -7.70 -4.25 16.48
CA THR A 38 -6.86 -3.23 15.83
C THR A 38 -5.54 -3.78 15.30
N LEU A 39 -4.90 -4.73 15.98
CA LEU A 39 -3.67 -5.35 15.51
C LEU A 39 -3.91 -6.23 14.27
N GLU A 40 -5.04 -6.95 14.23
CA GLU A 40 -5.47 -7.77 13.09
C GLU A 40 -5.78 -6.90 11.86
N ASP A 41 -6.46 -5.76 12.06
CA ASP A 41 -6.72 -4.77 11.01
C ASP A 41 -5.40 -4.17 10.48
N MET A 42 -4.47 -3.79 11.37
CA MET A 42 -3.16 -3.30 10.96
C MET A 42 -2.38 -4.35 10.14
N ALA A 43 -2.36 -5.61 10.60
CA ALA A 43 -1.70 -6.70 9.88
C ALA A 43 -2.30 -6.91 8.48
N THR A 44 -3.62 -6.81 8.36
CA THR A 44 -4.34 -6.92 7.08
C THR A 44 -3.95 -5.80 6.13
N ARG A 45 -3.88 -4.56 6.63
CA ARG A 45 -3.46 -3.39 5.84
C ARG A 45 -2.03 -3.55 5.33
N TYR A 46 -1.11 -4.06 6.14
CA TYR A 46 0.26 -4.35 5.70
C TYR A 46 0.31 -5.42 4.61
N ALA A 47 -0.41 -6.53 4.78
CA ALA A 47 -0.45 -7.59 3.79
C ALA A 47 -1.04 -7.10 2.46
N ASN A 48 -2.05 -6.23 2.50
CA ASN A 48 -2.63 -5.61 1.30
C ASN A 48 -1.64 -4.66 0.61
N GLY A 49 -0.88 -3.87 1.38
CA GLY A 49 0.17 -3.02 0.85
C GLY A 49 1.29 -3.81 0.17
N GLU A 50 1.69 -4.95 0.74
CA GLU A 50 2.70 -5.83 0.14
C GLU A 50 2.18 -6.44 -1.16
N LYS A 51 0.94 -6.90 -1.21
CA LYS A 51 0.30 -7.41 -2.44
C LYS A 51 0.27 -6.35 -3.54
N ALA A 52 -0.20 -5.15 -3.22
CA ALA A 52 -0.24 -4.04 -4.18
C ALA A 52 1.14 -3.68 -4.71
N MET A 53 2.19 -3.76 -3.87
CA MET A 53 3.57 -3.51 -4.30
C MET A 53 4.06 -4.59 -5.27
N VAL A 54 3.76 -5.86 -5.00
CA VAL A 54 4.08 -6.98 -5.91
C VAL A 54 3.39 -6.79 -7.26
N GLU A 55 2.10 -6.43 -7.24
CA GLU A 55 1.34 -6.14 -8.46
C GLU A 55 1.96 -4.98 -9.25
N CYS A 56 2.32 -3.87 -8.60
CA CYS A 56 3.02 -2.77 -9.26
C CYS A 56 4.37 -3.20 -9.88
N ILE A 57 5.16 -4.03 -9.20
CA ILE A 57 6.44 -4.52 -9.73
C ILE A 57 6.20 -5.44 -10.95
N MET A 58 5.16 -6.27 -10.90
CA MET A 58 4.77 -7.11 -12.04
C MET A 58 4.37 -6.27 -13.25
N GLU A 59 3.55 -5.23 -13.04
CA GLU A 59 3.09 -4.34 -14.11
C GLU A 59 4.24 -3.51 -14.72
N LEU A 60 5.08 -2.90 -13.88
CA LEU A 60 6.18 -2.04 -14.32
C LEU A 60 7.33 -2.83 -14.95
N GLY A 61 7.67 -3.98 -14.36
CA GLY A 61 8.75 -4.85 -14.81
C GLY A 61 8.37 -5.80 -15.95
N SER A 62 7.07 -6.05 -16.14
CA SER A 62 6.57 -7.19 -16.94
C SER A 62 7.21 -8.52 -16.50
N VAL A 63 7.37 -8.70 -15.19
CA VAL A 63 8.00 -9.89 -14.58
C VAL A 63 6.96 -10.81 -13.95
N THR A 64 7.31 -12.09 -13.78
CA THR A 64 6.45 -13.05 -13.08
C THR A 64 6.38 -12.76 -11.58
N LYS A 65 5.35 -13.29 -10.92
CA LYS A 65 5.15 -13.09 -9.47
C LYS A 65 6.35 -13.56 -8.63
N ASP A 66 6.95 -14.69 -8.97
CA ASP A 66 8.15 -15.22 -8.29
C ASP A 66 9.32 -14.23 -8.36
N GLN A 67 9.48 -13.58 -9.51
CA GLN A 67 10.52 -12.58 -9.71
C GLN A 67 10.21 -11.27 -8.97
N ALA A 68 8.95 -10.85 -8.96
CA ALA A 68 8.52 -9.69 -8.20
C ALA A 68 8.74 -9.88 -6.67
N GLU A 69 8.57 -11.10 -6.14
CA GLU A 69 8.87 -11.41 -4.74
C GLU A 69 10.37 -11.33 -4.43
N LYS A 70 11.24 -11.77 -5.34
CA LYS A 70 12.71 -11.60 -5.21
C LYS A 70 13.11 -10.13 -5.23
N VAL A 71 12.53 -9.35 -6.12
CA VAL A 71 12.76 -7.89 -6.20
C VAL A 71 12.30 -7.20 -4.91
N LEU A 72 11.14 -7.59 -4.38
CA LEU A 72 10.63 -7.05 -3.12
C LEU A 72 11.54 -7.44 -1.93
N ALA A 73 12.08 -8.66 -1.90
CA ALA A 73 13.06 -9.08 -0.90
C ALA A 73 14.37 -8.28 -1.01
N ALA A 74 14.85 -8.02 -2.23
CA ALA A 74 16.01 -7.16 -2.46
C ALA A 74 15.76 -5.71 -1.99
N PHE A 75 14.59 -5.14 -2.27
CA PHE A 75 14.21 -3.82 -1.79
C PHE A 75 14.08 -3.75 -0.26
N ARG A 76 13.60 -4.81 0.40
CA ARG A 76 13.62 -4.91 1.87
C ARG A 76 15.04 -4.93 2.42
N LYS A 77 15.94 -5.70 1.80
CA LYS A 77 17.37 -5.78 2.19
C LYS A 77 18.08 -4.45 2.02
N ALA A 78 17.77 -3.73 0.94
CA ALA A 78 18.31 -2.40 0.64
C ALA A 78 17.66 -1.27 1.48
N LYS A 79 16.62 -1.56 2.28
CA LYS A 79 15.87 -0.59 3.10
C LYS A 79 15.32 0.60 2.29
N VAL A 80 15.00 0.37 1.03
CA VAL A 80 14.46 1.40 0.12
C VAL A 80 12.94 1.53 0.21
N LEU A 81 12.28 0.61 0.94
CA LEU A 81 10.84 0.62 1.19
C LEU A 81 10.54 1.37 2.48
N LYS A 82 9.74 2.43 2.35
CA LYS A 82 9.13 3.16 3.46
C LYS A 82 7.71 2.64 3.67
N ARG A 83 7.43 2.19 4.88
CA ARG A 83 6.09 1.76 5.30
C ARG A 83 5.34 2.95 5.90
N ASP A 84 4.14 3.19 5.42
CA ASP A 84 3.21 4.11 6.04
C ASP A 84 2.32 3.35 7.02
N SER A 85 2.48 3.63 8.32
CA SER A 85 1.73 2.93 9.38
C SER A 85 0.26 3.37 9.47
N ALA A 86 -0.11 4.50 8.87
CA ALA A 86 -1.49 4.98 8.90
C ALA A 86 -2.32 4.35 7.78
N SER A 87 -1.76 4.24 6.57
CA SER A 87 -2.45 3.70 5.40
C SER A 87 -2.08 2.25 5.06
N GLY A 88 -1.10 1.66 5.74
CA GLY A 88 -0.58 0.31 5.42
C GLY A 88 0.11 0.23 4.06
N THR A 89 0.38 1.37 3.42
CA THR A 89 0.93 1.43 2.07
C THR A 89 2.46 1.31 2.11
N LEU A 90 3.03 0.56 1.17
CA LEU A 90 4.46 0.57 0.93
C LEU A 90 4.78 1.61 -0.14
N ARG A 91 5.77 2.46 0.14
CA ARG A 91 6.32 3.42 -0.81
C ARG A 91 7.80 3.17 -0.99
N VAL A 92 8.30 3.39 -2.19
CA VAL A 92 9.73 3.35 -2.49
C VAL A 92 10.30 4.75 -2.26
N ASN A 93 11.45 4.85 -1.62
CA ASN A 93 12.11 6.13 -1.35
C ASN A 93 12.46 6.90 -2.63
N HIS A 94 12.80 6.17 -3.70
CA HIS A 94 13.19 6.74 -4.97
C HIS A 94 12.43 6.07 -6.11
N GLY A 95 11.74 6.87 -6.94
CA GLY A 95 11.00 6.35 -8.10
C GLY A 95 11.90 5.67 -9.13
N ALA A 96 13.20 6.02 -9.18
CA ALA A 96 14.18 5.37 -10.05
C ALA A 96 14.37 3.88 -9.76
N LEU A 97 14.03 3.41 -8.55
CA LEU A 97 14.11 1.99 -8.19
C LEU A 97 12.96 1.17 -8.79
N LEU A 98 11.90 1.84 -9.23
CA LEU A 98 10.79 1.23 -9.97
C LEU A 98 11.00 1.26 -11.49
N ASP A 99 12.19 1.68 -11.94
CA ASP A 99 12.50 1.62 -13.36
C ASP A 99 12.57 0.16 -13.83
N ARG A 100 12.09 -0.08 -15.04
CA ARG A 100 12.01 -1.42 -15.61
C ARG A 100 13.38 -2.08 -15.69
N ASP A 101 14.44 -1.33 -16.00
CA ASP A 101 15.80 -1.84 -16.13
C ASP A 101 16.32 -2.36 -14.79
N VAL A 102 16.09 -1.59 -13.71
CA VAL A 102 16.46 -1.97 -12.34
C VAL A 102 15.69 -3.20 -11.88
N ILE A 103 14.39 -3.27 -12.16
CA ILE A 103 13.56 -4.44 -11.81
C ILE A 103 14.07 -5.70 -12.54
N GLN A 104 14.41 -5.58 -13.83
CA GLN A 104 14.92 -6.70 -14.62
C GLN A 104 16.33 -7.13 -14.21
N GLU A 105 17.21 -6.20 -13.86
CA GLU A 105 18.54 -6.52 -13.33
C GLU A 105 18.42 -7.31 -12.03
N ILE A 106 17.58 -6.85 -11.09
CA ILE A 106 17.38 -7.51 -9.80
C ILE A 106 16.69 -8.87 -9.96
N ALA A 107 15.69 -8.98 -10.84
CA ALA A 107 15.03 -10.25 -11.14
C ALA A 107 15.96 -11.29 -11.78
N SER A 108 17.04 -10.84 -12.43
CA SER A 108 18.01 -11.74 -13.06
C SER A 108 19.11 -12.20 -12.09
N ARG A 109 19.19 -11.64 -10.88
CA ARG A 109 20.15 -12.01 -9.83
C ARG A 109 19.62 -13.14 -8.94
#